data_AF-A0A4R4X4X3-F1
#
_entry.id   AF-A0A4R4X4X3-F1
#
_cell.length_a   1.000
_cell.length_b   1.000
_cell.length_c   1.000
_cell.angle_alpha   90.00
_cell.angle_beta   90.00
_cell.angle_gamma   90.00
#
_symmetry.space_group_name_H-M   'P 1'
#
loop_
_entity.id
_entity.type
_entity.pdbx_description
1 polymer ?
#
loop_
_entity_poly.entity_id
_entity_poly.type
_entity_poly.pdbx_seq_one_letter_code
_entity_poly.pdbx_strand_id
1 'polypeptide(L)'
;MTGSPMKGRKRAAWTLVALAPICAEMTFGAIPLSVMWLLPLLVPMYGAGVLLIREAVRRTGGGWPSLLVLGLVYELAEDGIGLQALTSPALYQAAEWGPRVFGLNTTYWESQIGYHAVFSVMIPIMLTDLLHPAHRDRPYLRRGGLIGVGVVALLGVAMLRMLIPPVMDPGYQAPLPVLAAFVLAGVVLSVLALKVLPGRTPAPPAGTSAPKPAVVGLLAALATVAFLGLLIPIVPPPAGGRGWWVLVPMILAAAVAVVAGVLLHRWSAAGWTDTHRVWLAGGALVSHTLFGAAVMATTTFDRVGLVGFAVLMALLLVLLGRRAERRFVPSG
;
A
#
# COMPACT_ATOMS: atom_id res chain seq x y z
N MET A 1 20.08 5.98 28.30
CA MET A 1 19.66 7.34 27.87
C MET A 1 18.15 7.50 28.09
N THR A 2 17.80 8.24 29.12
CA THR A 2 16.44 8.49 29.62
C THR A 2 15.76 9.65 28.89
N GLY A 3 15.29 9.40 27.67
CA GLY A 3 14.35 10.30 26.99
C GLY A 3 12.92 9.95 27.39
N SER A 4 12.16 10.91 27.91
CA SER A 4 10.74 10.73 28.24
C SER A 4 9.99 10.00 27.10
N PRO A 5 9.14 8.98 27.41
CA PRO A 5 8.40 8.18 26.43
C PRO A 5 7.40 8.97 25.55
N MET A 6 7.38 10.30 25.67
CA MET A 6 6.61 11.22 24.83
C MET A 6 7.39 11.90 23.70
N LYS A 7 8.73 12.02 23.79
CA LYS A 7 9.53 12.65 22.74
C LYS A 7 9.60 11.71 21.52
N GLY A 8 9.20 12.19 20.34
CA GLY A 8 9.37 11.46 19.07
C GLY A 8 8.08 11.08 18.32
N ARG A 9 6.89 11.13 18.95
CA ARG A 9 5.62 10.76 18.28
C ARG A 9 5.33 11.57 17.02
N LYS A 10 5.57 12.89 17.09
CA LYS A 10 5.43 13.78 15.93
C LYS A 10 6.39 13.40 14.80
N ARG A 11 7.62 12.99 15.13
CA ARG A 11 8.60 12.53 14.14
C ARG A 11 8.12 11.26 13.45
N ALA A 12 7.62 10.28 14.22
CA ALA A 12 7.05 9.06 13.64
C ALA A 12 5.85 9.34 12.73
N ALA A 13 4.93 10.23 13.15
CA ALA A 13 3.81 10.65 12.32
C ALA A 13 4.28 11.29 10.99
N TRP A 14 5.21 12.25 11.06
CA TRP A 14 5.75 12.89 9.85
C TRP A 14 6.55 11.94 8.97
N THR A 15 7.26 10.97 9.57
CA THR A 15 7.91 9.89 8.81
C THR A 15 6.88 9.10 8.01
N LEU A 16 5.75 8.70 8.61
CA LEU A 16 4.70 7.98 7.89
C LEU A 16 4.07 8.84 6.79
N VAL A 17 3.78 10.11 7.11
CA VAL A 17 3.19 11.07 6.16
C VAL A 17 4.07 11.25 4.91
N ALA A 18 5.39 11.22 5.07
CA ALA A 18 6.32 11.28 3.95
C ALA A 18 6.48 9.94 3.23
N LEU A 19 6.61 8.83 3.97
CA LEU A 19 6.83 7.50 3.38
C LEU A 19 5.64 7.02 2.56
N ALA A 20 4.41 7.33 2.94
CA ALA A 20 3.21 6.87 2.23
C ALA A 20 3.21 7.22 0.73
N PRO A 21 3.26 8.51 0.32
CA PRO A 21 3.30 8.86 -1.10
C PRO A 21 4.62 8.48 -1.78
N ILE A 22 5.74 8.37 -1.04
CA ILE A 22 7.03 7.95 -1.62
C ILE A 22 6.96 6.46 -2.02
N CYS A 23 6.54 5.60 -1.11
CA CYS A 23 6.49 4.15 -1.35
C CYS A 23 5.45 3.78 -2.40
N ALA A 24 4.30 4.46 -2.43
CA ALA A 24 3.32 4.25 -3.48
C ALA A 24 3.84 4.86 -4.79
N GLU A 25 3.81 6.17 -4.92
CA GLU A 25 3.84 6.80 -6.25
C GLU A 25 5.26 7.04 -6.78
N MET A 26 6.13 7.59 -5.93
CA MET A 26 7.48 7.96 -6.34
C MET A 26 8.31 6.73 -6.72
N THR A 27 8.22 5.68 -5.91
CA THR A 27 9.00 4.46 -6.15
C THR A 27 8.35 3.51 -7.14
N PHE A 28 7.08 3.69 -7.53
CA PHE A 28 6.46 2.93 -8.63
C PHE A 28 6.71 3.58 -9.99
N GLY A 29 6.92 4.89 -10.03
CA GLY A 29 7.03 5.63 -11.30
C GLY A 29 5.68 5.98 -11.92
N ALA A 30 4.60 5.97 -11.14
CA ALA A 30 3.29 6.45 -11.57
C ALA A 30 3.29 7.96 -11.89
N ILE A 31 4.18 8.71 -11.22
CA ILE A 31 4.43 10.12 -11.50
C ILE A 31 5.80 10.23 -12.22
N PRO A 32 5.85 10.79 -13.44
CA PRO A 32 7.11 11.05 -14.13
C PRO A 32 8.03 11.94 -13.29
N LEU A 33 9.35 11.70 -13.33
CA LEU A 33 10.31 12.42 -12.49
C LEU A 33 10.33 13.93 -12.78
N SER A 34 10.01 14.33 -14.02
CA SER A 34 9.89 15.73 -14.45
C SER A 34 8.84 16.53 -13.69
N VAL A 35 7.81 15.85 -13.16
CA VAL A 35 6.72 16.46 -12.39
C VAL A 35 6.66 15.98 -10.94
N MET A 36 7.71 15.29 -10.47
CA MET A 36 7.82 14.76 -9.10
C MET A 36 7.70 15.85 -8.01
N TRP A 37 7.97 17.11 -8.37
CA TRP A 37 7.74 18.25 -7.48
C TRP A 37 6.27 18.42 -7.05
N LEU A 38 5.32 17.77 -7.74
CA LEU A 38 3.90 17.69 -7.39
C LEU A 38 3.58 16.64 -6.31
N LEU A 39 4.54 15.78 -5.92
CA LEU A 39 4.34 14.75 -4.88
C LEU A 39 3.74 15.30 -3.56
N PRO A 40 4.04 16.52 -3.09
CA PRO A 40 3.37 17.11 -1.93
C PRO A 40 1.85 17.23 -2.07
N LEU A 41 1.31 17.31 -3.29
CA LEU A 41 -0.15 17.30 -3.52
C LEU A 41 -0.78 15.95 -3.16
N LEU A 42 0.00 14.87 -3.07
CA LEU A 42 -0.53 13.57 -2.67
C LEU A 42 -0.54 13.39 -1.15
N VAL A 43 0.15 14.25 -0.40
CA VAL A 43 0.26 14.17 1.06
C VAL A 43 -1.09 14.22 1.78
N PRO A 44 -2.08 15.03 1.37
CA PRO A 44 -3.39 15.01 2.01
C PRO A 44 -4.08 13.65 1.93
N MET A 45 -4.06 12.97 0.78
CA MET A 45 -4.68 11.65 0.64
C MET A 45 -3.78 10.55 1.21
N TYR A 46 -2.56 10.39 0.68
CA TYR A 46 -1.64 9.33 1.08
C TYR A 46 -1.15 9.54 2.52
N GLY A 47 -0.54 10.69 2.78
CA GLY A 47 0.08 10.96 4.07
C GLY A 47 -0.95 10.99 5.21
N ALA A 48 -2.02 11.78 5.07
CA ALA A 48 -3.04 11.89 6.10
C ALA A 48 -3.95 10.65 6.17
N GLY A 49 -4.37 10.09 5.03
CA GLY A 49 -5.20 8.89 4.98
C GLY A 49 -4.53 7.66 5.60
N VAL A 50 -3.26 7.41 5.26
CA VAL A 50 -2.50 6.29 5.84
C VAL A 50 -2.24 6.51 7.33
N LEU A 51 -1.95 7.74 7.75
CA LEU A 51 -1.83 8.08 9.17
C LEU A 51 -3.14 7.89 9.92
N LEU A 52 -4.29 8.24 9.33
CA LEU A 52 -5.62 8.03 9.91
C LEU A 52 -5.89 6.54 10.13
N ILE A 53 -5.63 5.72 9.10
CA ILE A 53 -5.78 4.25 9.16
C ILE A 53 -4.93 3.68 10.30
N ARG A 54 -3.65 4.07 10.35
CA ARG A 54 -2.74 3.62 11.40
C ARG A 54 -3.21 4.03 12.79
N GLU A 55 -3.65 5.28 12.96
CA GLU A 55 -4.19 5.75 14.24
C GLU A 55 -5.45 4.98 14.67
N ALA A 56 -6.36 4.69 13.73
CA ALA A 56 -7.59 3.95 14.00
C ALA A 56 -7.26 2.53 14.49
N VAL A 57 -6.40 1.80 13.78
CA VAL A 57 -5.98 0.45 14.15
C VAL A 57 -5.29 0.41 15.51
N ARG A 58 -4.35 1.33 15.77
CA ARG A 58 -3.64 1.34 17.06
C ARG A 58 -4.52 1.71 18.24
N ARG A 59 -5.62 2.45 18.02
CA ARG A 59 -6.58 2.80 19.09
C ARG A 59 -7.56 1.68 19.40
N THR A 60 -7.84 0.80 18.45
CA THR A 60 -8.75 -0.35 18.64
C THR A 60 -8.01 -1.64 18.99
N GLY A 61 -6.68 -1.62 19.04
CA GLY A 61 -5.87 -2.82 19.27
C GLY A 61 -5.83 -3.75 18.06
N GLY A 62 -6.13 -3.24 16.86
CA GLY A 62 -6.04 -4.01 15.62
C GLY A 62 -4.60 -4.31 15.20
N GLY A 63 -4.45 -5.31 14.32
CA GLY A 63 -3.17 -5.75 13.77
C GLY A 63 -3.09 -5.64 12.25
N TRP A 64 -2.21 -6.43 11.64
CA TRP A 64 -2.06 -6.52 10.18
C TRP A 64 -3.35 -6.84 9.42
N PRO A 65 -4.23 -7.75 9.89
CA PRO A 65 -5.51 -7.98 9.22
C PRO A 65 -6.40 -6.73 9.15
N SER A 66 -6.44 -5.94 10.23
CA SER A 66 -7.17 -4.66 10.25
C SER A 66 -6.55 -3.64 9.27
N LEU A 67 -5.22 -3.59 9.18
CA LEU A 67 -4.53 -2.71 8.22
C LEU A 67 -4.81 -3.13 6.76
N LEU A 68 -4.79 -4.43 6.47
CA LEU A 68 -5.11 -4.94 5.14
C LEU A 68 -6.53 -4.53 4.74
N VAL A 69 -7.53 -4.80 5.58
CA VAL A 69 -8.93 -4.42 5.31
C VAL A 69 -9.11 -2.91 5.18
N LEU A 70 -8.42 -2.10 5.99
CA LEU A 70 -8.46 -0.64 5.82
C LEU A 70 -7.68 -0.16 4.59
N GLY A 71 -6.75 -0.95 4.07
CA GLY A 71 -6.14 -0.73 2.76
C GLY A 71 -7.16 -0.84 1.62
N LEU A 72 -8.14 -1.74 1.73
CA LEU A 72 -9.27 -1.81 0.80
C LEU A 72 -10.16 -0.57 0.92
N VAL A 73 -10.40 -0.09 2.15
CA VAL A 73 -11.15 1.16 2.36
C VAL A 73 -10.42 2.36 1.76
N TYR A 74 -9.09 2.38 1.86
CA TYR A 74 -8.24 3.40 1.26
C TYR A 74 -8.37 3.41 -0.28
N GLU A 75 -8.29 2.24 -0.92
CA GLU A 75 -8.48 2.10 -2.36
C GLU A 75 -9.86 2.58 -2.81
N LEU A 76 -10.94 2.17 -2.13
CA LEU A 76 -12.29 2.65 -2.44
C LEU A 76 -12.42 4.17 -2.29
N ALA A 77 -11.74 4.76 -1.31
CA ALA A 77 -11.75 6.21 -1.11
C ALA A 77 -10.98 6.95 -2.21
N GLU A 78 -9.83 6.40 -2.62
CA GLU A 78 -8.98 6.96 -3.68
C GLU A 78 -9.57 6.75 -5.06
N ASP A 79 -9.59 5.50 -5.55
CA ASP A 79 -9.97 5.14 -6.91
C ASP A 79 -11.49 5.12 -7.10
N GLY A 80 -12.24 4.70 -6.07
CA GLY A 80 -13.70 4.64 -6.15
C GLY A 80 -14.39 5.99 -6.03
N ILE A 81 -14.04 6.78 -5.00
CA ILE A 81 -14.75 8.04 -4.67
C ILE A 81 -14.01 9.26 -5.21
N GLY A 82 -12.70 9.37 -4.95
CA GLY A 82 -11.89 10.51 -5.34
C GLY A 82 -11.72 10.59 -6.86
N LEU A 83 -11.08 9.59 -7.44
CA LEU A 83 -10.80 9.54 -8.87
C LEU A 83 -11.99 9.06 -9.70
N GLN A 84 -12.90 8.27 -9.10
CA GLN A 84 -13.99 7.59 -9.82
C GLN A 84 -13.48 6.70 -10.97
N ALA A 85 -12.24 6.23 -10.83
CA ALA A 85 -11.50 5.41 -11.79
C ALA A 85 -12.19 4.05 -12.02
N LEU A 86 -12.76 3.47 -10.97
CA LEU A 86 -13.36 2.13 -11.02
C LEU A 86 -14.54 2.03 -12.00
N THR A 87 -15.24 3.14 -12.25
CA THR A 87 -16.36 3.18 -13.20
C THR A 87 -16.09 4.02 -14.44
N SER A 88 -15.00 4.78 -14.45
CA SER A 88 -14.65 5.67 -15.56
C SER A 88 -14.42 4.89 -16.86
N PRO A 89 -14.93 5.38 -18.00
CA PRO A 89 -14.66 4.82 -19.33
C PRO A 89 -13.30 5.21 -19.91
N ALA A 90 -12.62 6.24 -19.39
CA ALA A 90 -11.43 6.81 -20.03
C ALA A 90 -10.22 7.00 -19.09
N LEU A 91 -10.44 7.11 -17.78
CA LEU A 91 -9.38 7.37 -16.82
C LEU A 91 -8.29 6.29 -16.92
N TYR A 92 -7.04 6.74 -17.05
CA TYR A 92 -5.84 5.90 -17.23
C TYR A 92 -5.87 4.93 -18.42
N GLN A 93 -6.80 5.11 -19.36
CA GLN A 93 -7.03 4.14 -20.45
C GLN A 93 -7.27 2.71 -19.92
N ALA A 94 -7.78 2.62 -18.69
CA ALA A 94 -7.93 1.34 -17.99
C ALA A 94 -9.16 0.56 -18.44
N ALA A 95 -10.11 1.22 -19.12
CA ALA A 95 -11.40 0.64 -19.46
C ALA A 95 -11.31 -0.62 -20.33
N GLU A 96 -10.23 -0.79 -21.08
CA GLU A 96 -10.00 -1.95 -21.96
C GLU A 96 -9.23 -3.08 -21.28
N TRP A 97 -8.80 -2.92 -20.02
CA TRP A 97 -7.95 -3.90 -19.34
C TRP A 97 -8.67 -5.21 -19.06
N GLY A 98 -10.00 -5.21 -18.93
CA GLY A 98 -10.76 -6.44 -18.74
C GLY A 98 -12.27 -6.23 -18.53
N PRO A 99 -12.98 -7.25 -18.03
CA PRO A 99 -14.43 -7.22 -17.94
C PRO A 99 -14.94 -6.16 -16.96
N ARG A 100 -16.15 -5.67 -17.23
CA ARG A 100 -16.91 -4.86 -16.28
C ARG A 100 -18.02 -5.67 -15.63
N VAL A 101 -18.04 -5.67 -14.31
CA VAL A 101 -19.10 -6.32 -13.51
C VAL A 101 -19.89 -5.23 -12.81
N PHE A 102 -21.18 -5.12 -13.12
CA PHE A 102 -22.05 -4.03 -12.65
C PHE A 102 -21.50 -2.62 -12.94
N GLY A 103 -20.76 -2.46 -14.05
CA GLY A 103 -20.13 -1.20 -14.46
C GLY A 103 -18.73 -0.94 -13.86
N LEU A 104 -18.30 -1.76 -12.89
CA LEU A 104 -16.97 -1.67 -12.28
C LEU A 104 -15.93 -2.37 -13.15
N ASN A 105 -14.82 -1.69 -13.42
CA ASN A 105 -13.64 -2.26 -14.06
C ASN A 105 -12.92 -3.17 -13.06
N THR A 106 -13.22 -4.47 -13.10
CA THR A 106 -12.73 -5.42 -12.08
C THR A 106 -11.24 -5.71 -12.22
N THR A 107 -10.68 -5.63 -13.43
CA THR A 107 -9.26 -5.87 -13.65
C THR A 107 -8.41 -4.72 -13.14
N TYR A 108 -8.82 -3.48 -13.42
CA TYR A 108 -8.21 -2.30 -12.82
C TYR A 108 -8.36 -2.32 -11.30
N TRP A 109 -9.56 -2.59 -10.78
CA TRP A 109 -9.77 -2.69 -9.35
C TRP A 109 -8.82 -3.71 -8.69
N GLU A 110 -8.68 -4.90 -9.27
CA GLU A 110 -7.78 -5.92 -8.76
C GLU A 110 -6.31 -5.50 -8.80
N SER A 111 -5.86 -4.81 -9.87
CA SER A 111 -4.47 -4.31 -9.93
C SER A 111 -4.21 -3.29 -8.82
N GLN A 112 -5.18 -2.40 -8.59
CA GLN A 112 -5.04 -1.26 -7.69
C GLN A 112 -5.22 -1.65 -6.22
N ILE A 113 -6.10 -2.60 -5.89
CA ILE A 113 -6.36 -2.98 -4.50
C ILE A 113 -5.13 -3.58 -3.82
N GLY A 114 -4.38 -4.43 -4.54
CA GLY A 114 -3.12 -4.98 -4.04
C GLY A 114 -2.05 -3.90 -3.92
N TYR A 115 -1.98 -3.02 -4.92
CA TYR A 115 -1.06 -1.89 -4.95
C TYR A 115 -1.26 -0.96 -3.73
N HIS A 116 -2.48 -0.47 -3.52
CA HIS A 116 -2.77 0.47 -2.44
C HIS A 116 -2.70 -0.18 -1.06
N ALA A 117 -3.25 -1.38 -0.89
CA ALA A 117 -3.20 -2.04 0.40
C ALA A 117 -1.76 -2.33 0.85
N VAL A 118 -0.90 -2.79 -0.05
CA VAL A 118 0.48 -3.16 0.29
C VAL A 118 1.42 -1.95 0.28
N PHE A 119 1.49 -1.20 -0.81
CA PHE A 119 2.52 -0.18 -1.04
C PHE A 119 2.12 1.21 -0.53
N SER A 120 0.82 1.54 -0.54
CA SER A 120 0.34 2.80 0.04
C SER A 120 0.14 2.72 1.56
N VAL A 121 -0.37 1.59 2.06
CA VAL A 121 -0.74 1.46 3.48
C VAL A 121 0.27 0.62 4.28
N MET A 122 0.39 -0.67 3.99
CA MET A 122 1.08 -1.61 4.89
C MET A 122 2.59 -1.39 4.97
N ILE A 123 3.28 -1.22 3.83
CA ILE A 123 4.74 -1.04 3.78
C ILE A 123 5.17 0.27 4.46
N PRO A 124 4.58 1.44 4.18
CA PRO A 124 4.93 2.70 4.86
C PRO A 124 4.75 2.63 6.38
N ILE A 125 3.68 1.98 6.85
CA ILE A 125 3.46 1.75 8.27
C ILE A 125 4.54 0.82 8.84
N MET A 126 4.87 -0.27 8.15
CA MET A 126 5.92 -1.22 8.56
C MET A 126 7.28 -0.54 8.70
N LEU A 127 7.67 0.24 7.69
CA LEU A 127 8.93 0.98 7.67
C LEU A 127 8.96 2.03 8.77
N THR A 128 7.86 2.75 8.99
CA THR A 128 7.76 3.72 10.09
C THR A 128 7.92 3.04 11.45
N ASP A 129 7.29 1.89 11.66
CA ASP A 129 7.38 1.14 12.92
C ASP A 129 8.80 0.58 13.14
N LEU A 130 9.52 0.19 12.08
CA LEU A 130 10.94 -0.23 12.16
C LEU A 130 11.89 0.94 12.50
N LEU A 131 11.61 2.11 11.93
CA LEU A 131 12.39 3.34 12.17
C LEU A 131 12.14 3.89 13.58
N HIS A 132 10.90 3.79 14.08
CA HIS A 132 10.45 4.32 15.37
C HIS A 132 9.86 3.22 16.28
N PRO A 133 10.65 2.20 16.67
CA PRO A 133 10.14 1.02 17.38
C PRO A 133 9.49 1.35 18.71
N ALA A 134 9.98 2.40 19.39
CA ALA A 134 9.40 2.86 20.65
C ALA A 134 7.94 3.29 20.49
N HIS A 135 7.49 3.70 19.29
CA HIS A 135 6.14 4.20 19.05
C HIS A 135 5.24 3.24 18.26
N ARG A 136 5.74 2.05 17.91
CA ARG A 136 5.04 1.11 17.01
C ARG A 136 3.66 0.67 17.52
N ASP A 137 3.55 0.37 18.81
CA ASP A 137 2.34 -0.20 19.42
C ASP A 137 1.45 0.85 20.10
N ARG A 138 1.58 2.13 19.71
CA ARG A 138 0.79 3.23 20.31
C ARG A 138 0.37 4.30 19.32
N PRO A 139 -0.74 5.00 19.57
CA PRO A 139 -1.13 6.18 18.80
C PRO A 139 -0.07 7.29 18.85
N TYR A 140 0.19 7.91 17.70
CA TYR A 140 1.05 9.08 17.54
C TYR A 140 0.32 10.37 17.94
N LEU A 141 -0.98 10.47 17.63
CA LEU A 141 -1.76 11.70 17.75
C LEU A 141 -2.61 11.75 19.02
N ARG A 142 -3.03 12.95 19.41
CA ARG A 142 -4.14 13.17 20.36
C ARG A 142 -5.46 13.31 19.58
N ARG A 143 -6.61 13.39 20.28
CA ARG A 143 -7.94 13.50 19.65
C ARG A 143 -8.02 14.63 18.62
N GLY A 144 -7.55 15.84 18.95
CA GLY A 144 -7.56 16.97 18.00
C GLY A 144 -6.71 16.71 16.75
N GLY A 145 -5.54 16.08 16.90
CA GLY A 145 -4.70 15.70 15.76
C GLY A 145 -5.35 14.63 14.88
N LEU A 146 -6.06 13.67 15.49
CA LEU A 146 -6.83 12.65 14.77
C LEU A 146 -7.94 13.29 13.93
N ILE A 147 -8.71 14.23 14.51
CA ILE A 147 -9.76 14.96 13.80
C ILE A 147 -9.15 15.75 12.64
N GLY A 148 -8.08 16.50 12.89
CA GLY A 148 -7.41 17.29 11.85
C GLY A 148 -6.91 16.43 10.69
N VAL A 149 -6.27 15.30 10.98
CA VAL A 149 -5.81 14.34 9.95
C VAL A 149 -7.00 13.74 9.19
N GLY A 150 -8.11 13.44 9.86
CA GLY A 150 -9.34 12.99 9.21
C GLY A 150 -9.91 14.01 8.24
N VAL A 151 -9.97 15.29 8.64
CA VAL A 151 -10.40 16.38 7.76
C VAL A 151 -9.46 16.53 6.57
N VAL A 152 -8.15 16.50 6.79
CA VAL A 152 -7.16 16.58 5.70
C VAL A 152 -7.28 15.41 4.73
N ALA A 153 -7.53 14.19 5.21
CA ALA A 153 -7.75 13.03 4.34
C ALA A 153 -9.02 13.20 3.47
N LEU A 154 -10.13 13.68 4.05
CA LEU A 154 -11.35 13.98 3.29
C LEU A 154 -11.13 15.07 2.23
N LEU A 155 -10.39 16.12 2.59
CA LEU A 155 -9.97 17.16 1.64
C LEU A 155 -9.04 16.59 0.56
N GLY A 156 -8.20 15.61 0.89
CA GLY A 156 -7.36 14.89 -0.07
C GLY A 156 -8.18 14.14 -1.11
N VAL A 157 -9.20 13.38 -0.69
CA VAL A 157 -10.13 12.70 -1.61
C VAL A 157 -10.84 13.71 -2.52
N ALA A 158 -11.34 14.81 -1.94
CA ALA A 158 -11.99 15.87 -2.71
C ALA A 158 -11.02 16.55 -3.69
N MET A 159 -9.77 16.77 -3.29
CA MET A 159 -8.74 17.37 -4.13
C MET A 159 -8.39 16.46 -5.31
N LEU A 160 -8.24 15.14 -5.10
CA LEU A 160 -8.07 14.19 -6.20
C LEU A 160 -9.22 14.30 -7.20
N ARG A 161 -10.46 14.37 -6.72
CA ARG A 161 -11.65 14.53 -7.57
C ARG A 161 -11.64 15.80 -8.41
N MET A 162 -11.12 16.89 -7.86
CA MET A 162 -11.12 18.20 -8.53
C MET A 162 -9.93 18.39 -9.47
N LEU A 163 -8.82 17.68 -9.26
CA LEU A 163 -7.59 17.91 -10.03
C LEU A 163 -7.37 16.88 -11.15
N ILE A 164 -7.68 15.60 -10.92
CA ILE A 164 -7.27 14.54 -11.87
C ILE A 164 -8.36 14.20 -12.89
N PRO A 165 -9.60 13.81 -12.50
CA PRO A 165 -10.61 13.42 -13.48
C PRO A 165 -10.99 14.50 -14.49
N PRO A 166 -11.09 15.81 -14.16
CA PRO A 166 -11.40 16.83 -15.16
C PRO A 166 -10.41 16.91 -16.32
N VAL A 167 -9.16 16.46 -16.12
CA VAL A 167 -8.13 16.43 -17.15
C VAL A 167 -8.12 15.09 -17.90
N MET A 168 -8.33 13.99 -17.18
CA MET A 168 -8.17 12.62 -17.73
C MET A 168 -9.46 11.96 -18.22
N ASP A 169 -10.62 12.39 -17.73
CA ASP A 169 -11.94 11.94 -18.17
C ASP A 169 -12.98 13.08 -18.03
N PRO A 170 -12.89 14.12 -18.89
CA PRO A 170 -13.65 15.35 -18.73
C PRO A 170 -15.16 15.11 -18.76
N GLY A 171 -15.85 15.63 -17.75
CA GLY A 171 -17.32 15.57 -17.65
C GLY A 171 -17.87 14.28 -17.05
N TYR A 172 -17.03 13.26 -16.80
CA TYR A 172 -17.49 12.02 -16.19
C TYR A 172 -17.90 12.22 -14.71
N GLN A 173 -18.97 11.54 -14.32
CA GLN A 173 -19.44 11.41 -12.95
C GLN A 173 -19.90 9.97 -12.72
N ALA A 174 -19.39 9.34 -11.67
CA ALA A 174 -19.87 8.04 -11.22
C ALA A 174 -21.35 8.12 -10.83
N PRO A 175 -22.17 7.11 -11.19
CA PRO A 175 -23.56 7.06 -10.77
C PRO A 175 -23.69 7.11 -9.24
N LEU A 176 -24.63 7.90 -8.73
CA LEU A 176 -24.87 8.05 -7.28
C LEU A 176 -25.06 6.70 -6.56
N PRO A 177 -25.78 5.70 -7.10
CA PRO A 177 -25.89 4.39 -6.45
C PRO A 177 -24.54 3.69 -6.27
N VAL A 178 -23.59 3.87 -7.19
CA VAL A 178 -22.25 3.29 -7.09
C VAL A 178 -21.42 4.00 -6.02
N LEU A 179 -21.48 5.33 -5.96
CA LEU A 179 -20.82 6.10 -4.90
C LEU A 179 -21.38 5.73 -3.51
N ALA A 180 -22.70 5.58 -3.39
CA ALA A 180 -23.33 5.11 -2.17
C ALA A 180 -22.88 3.69 -1.78
N ALA A 181 -22.73 2.79 -2.77
CA ALA A 181 -22.20 1.45 -2.55
C ALA A 181 -20.73 1.47 -2.08
N PHE A 182 -19.86 2.32 -2.63
CA PHE A 182 -18.49 2.47 -2.14
C PHE A 182 -18.42 3.00 -0.71
N VAL A 183 -19.23 4.00 -0.38
CA VAL A 183 -19.31 4.52 1.00
C VAL A 183 -19.80 3.42 1.95
N LEU A 184 -20.87 2.71 1.58
CA LEU A 184 -21.41 1.62 2.39
C LEU A 184 -20.37 0.49 2.59
N ALA A 185 -19.70 0.06 1.53
CA ALA A 185 -18.64 -0.94 1.58
C ALA A 185 -17.50 -0.46 2.49
N GLY A 186 -17.05 0.79 2.33
CA GLY A 186 -16.03 1.39 3.18
C GLY A 186 -16.41 1.40 4.66
N VAL A 187 -17.66 1.71 5.00
CA VAL A 187 -18.19 1.66 6.37
C VAL A 187 -18.20 0.22 6.91
N VAL A 188 -18.73 -0.73 6.15
CA VAL A 188 -18.81 -2.15 6.55
C VAL A 188 -17.40 -2.71 6.79
N LEU A 189 -16.48 -2.48 5.87
CA LEU A 189 -15.08 -2.90 5.98
C LEU A 189 -14.37 -2.21 7.15
N SER A 190 -14.65 -0.93 7.40
CA SER A 190 -14.10 -0.22 8.57
C SER A 190 -14.60 -0.80 9.89
N VAL A 191 -15.89 -1.15 9.99
CA VAL A 191 -16.47 -1.82 11.16
C VAL A 191 -15.83 -3.19 11.36
N LEU A 192 -15.73 -4.00 10.29
CA LEU A 192 -15.03 -5.29 10.31
C LEU A 192 -13.59 -5.12 10.83
N ALA A 193 -12.83 -4.19 10.27
CA ALA A 193 -11.43 -3.96 10.62
C ALA A 193 -11.22 -3.46 12.06
N LEU A 194 -12.10 -2.58 12.55
CA LEU A 194 -11.91 -1.85 13.80
C LEU A 194 -12.69 -2.42 14.99
N LYS A 195 -13.68 -3.28 14.77
CA LYS A 195 -14.51 -3.87 15.83
C LYS A 195 -14.46 -5.38 15.87
N VAL A 196 -14.31 -6.05 14.72
CA VAL A 196 -14.43 -7.51 14.63
C VAL A 196 -13.06 -8.19 14.60
N LEU A 197 -12.12 -7.68 13.80
CA LEU A 197 -10.77 -8.25 13.66
C LEU A 197 -9.81 -8.02 14.84
N PRO A 198 -9.88 -6.93 15.63
CA PRO A 198 -8.96 -6.73 16.75
C PRO A 198 -8.95 -7.90 17.73
N GLY A 199 -7.76 -8.34 18.14
CA GLY A 199 -7.58 -9.47 19.07
C GLY A 199 -7.81 -10.86 18.46
N ARG A 200 -8.20 -10.98 17.18
CA ARG A 200 -8.50 -12.27 16.52
C ARG A 200 -7.34 -12.86 15.71
N THR A 201 -6.10 -12.68 16.15
CA THR A 201 -4.94 -13.36 15.54
C THR A 201 -4.79 -14.75 16.14
N PRO A 202 -5.07 -15.83 15.37
CA PRO A 202 -4.89 -17.20 15.87
C PRO A 202 -3.44 -17.45 16.26
N ALA A 203 -3.24 -18.27 17.29
CA ALA A 203 -1.92 -18.79 17.60
C ALA A 203 -1.40 -19.62 16.42
N PRO A 204 -0.09 -19.59 16.13
CA PRO A 204 0.48 -20.45 15.10
C PRO A 204 0.23 -21.92 15.45
N PRO A 205 0.03 -22.80 14.44
CA PRO A 205 0.07 -24.23 14.67
C PRO A 205 1.39 -24.64 15.34
N ALA A 206 1.34 -25.65 16.23
CA ALA A 206 2.53 -26.16 16.89
C ALA A 206 3.56 -26.65 15.84
N GLY A 207 4.84 -26.31 16.03
CA GLY A 207 5.94 -26.71 15.14
C GLY A 207 6.13 -25.84 13.90
N THR A 208 5.35 -24.77 13.72
CA THR A 208 5.60 -23.82 12.62
C THR A 208 6.84 -22.99 12.93
N SER A 209 7.82 -22.95 12.03
CA SER A 209 8.98 -22.05 12.10
C SER A 209 8.95 -21.03 10.96
N ALA A 210 9.42 -19.82 11.23
CA ALA A 210 9.59 -18.82 10.19
C ALA A 210 10.78 -19.19 9.28
N PRO A 211 10.64 -19.10 7.94
CA PRO A 211 11.77 -19.22 7.02
C PRO A 211 12.83 -18.15 7.31
N LYS A 212 14.06 -18.36 6.82
CA LYS A 212 15.12 -17.35 6.91
C LYS A 212 14.64 -16.00 6.33
N PRO A 213 15.05 -14.85 6.90
CA PRO A 213 14.62 -13.52 6.43
C PRO A 213 14.79 -13.32 4.91
N ALA A 214 15.91 -13.79 4.35
CA ALA A 214 16.19 -13.69 2.91
C ALA A 214 15.16 -14.44 2.04
N VAL A 215 14.64 -15.58 2.52
CA VAL A 215 13.58 -16.34 1.81
C VAL A 215 12.27 -15.55 1.83
N VAL A 216 11.93 -14.93 2.97
CA VAL A 216 10.74 -14.06 3.06
C VAL A 216 10.85 -12.88 2.09
N GLY A 217 12.03 -12.24 2.03
CA GLY A 217 12.27 -11.15 1.08
C GLY A 217 12.20 -11.60 -0.38
N LEU A 218 12.80 -12.73 -0.74
CA LEU A 218 12.74 -13.26 -2.10
C LEU A 218 11.31 -13.60 -2.51
N LEU A 219 10.55 -14.27 -1.65
CA LEU A 219 9.15 -14.62 -1.94
C LEU A 219 8.25 -13.39 -2.03
N ALA A 220 8.52 -12.36 -1.23
CA ALA A 220 7.84 -11.07 -1.37
C ALA A 220 8.16 -10.42 -2.72
N ALA A 221 9.42 -10.45 -3.15
CA ALA A 221 9.80 -9.91 -4.46
C ALA A 221 9.13 -10.66 -5.61
N LEU A 222 9.14 -11.99 -5.57
CA LEU A 222 8.50 -12.83 -6.58
C LEU A 222 6.98 -12.62 -6.60
N ALA A 223 6.33 -12.55 -5.44
CA ALA A 223 4.89 -12.29 -5.34
C ALA A 223 4.54 -10.90 -5.90
N THR A 224 5.33 -9.86 -5.61
CA THR A 224 5.14 -8.52 -6.17
C THR A 224 5.25 -8.53 -7.70
N VAL A 225 6.34 -9.08 -8.26
CA VAL A 225 6.53 -9.10 -9.72
C VAL A 225 5.46 -9.94 -10.40
N ALA A 226 5.08 -11.09 -9.82
CA ALA A 226 4.02 -11.93 -10.36
C ALA A 226 2.68 -11.20 -10.34
N PHE A 227 2.29 -10.60 -9.21
CA PHE A 227 1.03 -9.88 -9.08
C PHE A 227 0.93 -8.71 -10.07
N LEU A 228 1.95 -7.85 -10.12
CA LEU A 228 1.98 -6.70 -11.03
C LEU A 228 2.04 -7.13 -12.49
N GLY A 229 2.88 -8.12 -12.83
CA GLY A 229 3.04 -8.60 -14.20
C GLY A 229 1.84 -9.37 -14.75
N LEU A 230 0.99 -9.94 -13.88
CA LEU A 230 -0.27 -10.56 -14.27
C LEU A 230 -1.36 -9.51 -14.55
N LEU A 231 -1.40 -8.42 -13.78
CA LEU A 231 -2.54 -7.49 -13.81
C LEU A 231 -2.29 -6.20 -14.59
N ILE A 232 -1.03 -5.75 -14.70
CA ILE A 232 -0.67 -4.55 -15.47
C ILE A 232 -0.31 -4.97 -16.89
N PRO A 233 -1.02 -4.47 -17.92
CA PRO A 233 -0.79 -4.88 -19.29
C PRO A 233 0.60 -4.42 -19.78
N ILE A 234 1.50 -5.38 -19.97
CA ILE A 234 2.86 -5.16 -20.54
C ILE A 234 2.79 -5.14 -22.09
N VAL A 235 1.74 -5.74 -22.67
CA VAL A 235 1.52 -5.81 -24.12
C VAL A 235 0.16 -5.19 -24.45
N PRO A 236 0.07 -4.26 -25.42
CA PRO A 236 -1.19 -3.61 -25.76
C PRO A 236 -2.24 -4.61 -26.31
N PRO A 237 -3.55 -4.41 -26.03
CA PRO A 237 -4.63 -5.19 -26.64
C PRO A 237 -4.57 -5.11 -28.18
N PRO A 238 -4.82 -6.20 -28.95
CA PRO A 238 -5.44 -7.47 -28.52
C PRO A 238 -4.48 -8.51 -27.95
N ALA A 239 -3.16 -8.28 -27.99
CA ALA A 239 -2.17 -9.34 -27.78
C ALA A 239 -2.10 -9.84 -26.32
N GLY A 240 -2.59 -9.08 -25.34
CA GLY A 240 -2.74 -9.47 -23.94
C GLY A 240 -4.01 -10.27 -23.59
N GLY A 241 -4.88 -10.53 -24.58
CA GLY A 241 -6.16 -11.23 -24.41
C GLY A 241 -7.36 -10.28 -24.42
N ARG A 242 -8.29 -10.48 -25.36
CA ARG A 242 -9.61 -9.81 -25.36
C ARG A 242 -10.65 -10.69 -24.69
N GLY A 243 -11.58 -10.08 -23.95
CA GLY A 243 -12.72 -10.77 -23.35
C GLY A 243 -12.35 -11.59 -22.11
N TRP A 244 -12.98 -12.75 -21.94
CA TRP A 244 -12.87 -13.57 -20.73
C TRP A 244 -11.47 -14.16 -20.44
N TRP A 245 -10.53 -14.09 -21.38
CA TRP A 245 -9.15 -14.57 -21.18
C TRP A 245 -8.40 -13.81 -20.09
N VAL A 246 -8.78 -12.55 -19.82
CA VAL A 246 -8.24 -11.75 -18.70
C VAL A 246 -8.55 -12.37 -17.34
N LEU A 247 -9.57 -13.24 -17.23
CA LEU A 247 -9.87 -13.93 -15.98
C LEU A 247 -8.73 -14.86 -15.52
N VAL A 248 -7.95 -15.42 -16.43
CA VAL A 248 -6.85 -16.32 -16.07
C VAL A 248 -5.77 -15.59 -15.27
N PRO A 249 -5.16 -14.48 -15.77
CA PRO A 249 -4.20 -13.73 -14.97
C PRO A 249 -4.80 -13.14 -13.70
N MET A 250 -6.08 -12.71 -13.72
CA MET A 250 -6.79 -12.27 -12.51
C MET A 250 -6.84 -13.35 -11.44
N ILE A 251 -7.34 -14.56 -11.77
CA ILE A 251 -7.40 -15.68 -10.83
C ILE A 251 -6.02 -16.05 -10.29
N LEU A 252 -4.99 -16.04 -11.15
CA LEU A 252 -3.61 -16.30 -10.73
C LEU A 252 -3.09 -15.21 -9.79
N ALA A 253 -3.38 -13.94 -10.05
CA ALA A 253 -2.96 -12.83 -9.21
C ALA A 253 -3.66 -12.88 -7.83
N ALA A 254 -4.97 -13.17 -7.80
CA ALA A 254 -5.71 -13.43 -6.57
C ALA A 254 -5.09 -14.61 -5.79
N ALA A 255 -4.75 -15.70 -6.47
CA ALA A 255 -4.10 -16.86 -5.85
C ALA A 255 -2.73 -16.49 -5.25
N VAL A 256 -1.90 -15.72 -5.97
CA VAL A 256 -0.61 -15.20 -5.47
C VAL A 256 -0.83 -14.35 -4.22
N ALA A 257 -1.77 -13.42 -4.25
CA ALA A 257 -2.07 -12.53 -3.13
C ALA A 257 -2.55 -13.32 -1.89
N VAL A 258 -3.47 -14.27 -2.08
CA VAL A 258 -3.99 -15.13 -1.00
C VAL A 258 -2.90 -16.02 -0.42
N VAL A 259 -2.13 -16.70 -1.27
CA VAL A 259 -1.04 -17.58 -0.82
C VAL A 259 0.02 -16.78 -0.08
N ALA A 260 0.45 -15.64 -0.61
CA ALA A 260 1.39 -14.76 0.07
C ALA A 260 0.83 -14.29 1.42
N GLY A 261 -0.43 -13.82 1.46
CA GLY A 261 -1.08 -13.40 2.71
C GLY A 261 -1.13 -14.50 3.77
N VAL A 262 -1.52 -15.73 3.38
CA VAL A 262 -1.57 -16.89 4.27
C VAL A 262 -0.18 -17.27 4.79
N LEU A 263 0.83 -17.32 3.90
CA LEU A 263 2.20 -17.63 4.28
C LEU A 263 2.78 -16.58 5.23
N LEU A 264 2.62 -15.30 4.91
CA LEU A 264 3.08 -14.20 5.77
C LEU A 264 2.37 -14.22 7.13
N HIS A 265 1.06 -14.48 7.15
CA HIS A 265 0.32 -14.63 8.41
C HIS A 265 0.89 -15.77 9.26
N ARG A 266 1.05 -16.96 8.69
CA ARG A 266 1.58 -18.15 9.38
C ARG A 266 3.01 -17.94 9.88
N TRP A 267 3.90 -17.40 9.05
CA TRP A 267 5.29 -17.16 9.44
C TRP A 267 5.41 -16.05 10.47
N SER A 268 4.60 -14.99 10.37
CA SER A 268 4.63 -13.89 11.33
C SER A 268 4.23 -14.32 12.75
N ALA A 269 3.30 -15.27 12.83
CA ALA A 269 2.91 -15.90 14.08
C ALA A 269 4.00 -16.83 14.66
N ALA A 270 4.89 -17.36 13.80
CA ALA A 270 5.97 -18.30 14.15
C ALA A 270 7.28 -17.62 14.62
N GLY A 271 7.21 -16.38 15.15
CA GLY A 271 8.36 -15.71 15.78
C GLY A 271 9.17 -14.77 14.89
N TRP A 272 8.51 -13.98 14.03
CA TRP A 272 9.21 -12.97 13.22
C TRP A 272 10.00 -11.95 14.06
N THR A 273 11.18 -11.62 13.55
CA THR A 273 12.03 -10.52 14.03
C THR A 273 11.89 -9.28 13.14
N ASP A 274 12.43 -8.16 13.60
CA ASP A 274 12.50 -6.94 12.78
C ASP A 274 13.32 -7.16 11.49
N THR A 275 14.30 -8.08 11.49
CA THR A 275 15.02 -8.49 10.28
C THR A 275 14.08 -9.06 9.23
N HIS A 276 13.12 -9.93 9.61
CA HIS A 276 12.14 -10.46 8.65
C HIS A 276 11.29 -9.36 8.02
N ARG A 277 10.90 -8.34 8.80
CA ARG A 277 10.13 -7.18 8.31
C ARG A 277 10.94 -6.33 7.33
N VAL A 278 12.23 -6.11 7.63
CA VAL A 278 13.14 -5.39 6.71
C VAL A 278 13.28 -6.13 5.38
N TRP A 279 13.49 -7.45 5.42
CA TRP A 279 13.59 -8.26 4.20
C TRP A 279 12.28 -8.33 3.43
N LEU A 280 11.14 -8.46 4.11
CA LEU A 280 9.81 -8.42 3.50
C LEU A 280 9.56 -7.09 2.78
N ALA A 281 9.75 -5.97 3.48
CA ALA A 281 9.57 -4.64 2.90
C ALA A 281 10.57 -4.39 1.76
N GLY A 282 11.81 -4.85 1.89
CA GLY A 282 12.83 -4.71 0.86
C GLY A 282 12.56 -5.51 -0.39
N GLY A 283 12.22 -6.79 -0.25
CA GLY A 283 11.85 -7.64 -1.38
C GLY A 283 10.66 -7.08 -2.14
N ALA A 284 9.60 -6.72 -1.42
CA ALA A 284 8.41 -6.14 -2.03
C ALA A 284 8.69 -4.80 -2.70
N LEU A 285 9.30 -3.83 -2.00
CA LEU A 285 9.44 -2.46 -2.49
C LEU A 285 10.52 -2.32 -3.57
N VAL A 286 11.65 -3.04 -3.47
CA VAL A 286 12.70 -3.02 -4.52
C VAL A 286 12.17 -3.62 -5.81
N SER A 287 11.50 -4.78 -5.74
CA SER A 287 10.94 -5.41 -6.93
C SER A 287 9.81 -4.58 -7.56
N HIS A 288 8.97 -3.95 -6.74
CA HIS A 288 7.98 -2.97 -7.17
C HIS A 288 8.61 -1.81 -7.95
N THR A 289 9.72 -1.24 -7.45
CA THR A 289 10.42 -0.15 -8.15
C THR A 289 11.08 -0.59 -9.44
N LEU A 290 11.70 -1.78 -9.45
CA LEU A 290 12.30 -2.33 -10.65
C LEU A 290 11.24 -2.67 -11.71
N PHE A 291 10.07 -3.15 -11.29
CA PHE A 291 8.92 -3.33 -12.17
C PHE A 291 8.47 -2.00 -12.76
N GLY A 292 8.32 -0.97 -11.93
CA GLY A 292 8.02 0.39 -12.36
C GLY A 292 9.03 0.93 -13.39
N ALA A 293 10.32 0.73 -13.15
CA ALA A 293 11.38 1.09 -14.09
C ALA A 293 11.28 0.32 -15.42
N ALA A 294 10.88 -0.94 -15.39
CA ALA A 294 10.77 -1.77 -16.59
C ALA A 294 9.52 -1.48 -17.42
N VAL A 295 8.38 -1.24 -16.75
CA VAL A 295 7.04 -1.25 -17.38
C VAL A 295 6.42 0.14 -17.42
N MET A 296 6.55 0.94 -16.35
CA MET A 296 5.83 2.22 -16.21
C MET A 296 6.61 3.42 -16.74
N ALA A 297 7.93 3.41 -16.58
CA ALA A 297 8.76 4.51 -17.07
C ALA A 297 8.78 4.57 -18.60
N THR A 298 8.35 5.71 -19.15
CA THR A 298 8.29 5.95 -20.59
C THR A 298 9.59 6.55 -21.13
N THR A 299 10.34 7.30 -20.30
CA THR A 299 11.60 7.95 -20.68
C THR A 299 12.83 7.25 -20.08
N THR A 300 13.99 7.35 -20.74
CA THR A 300 15.27 6.84 -20.20
C THR A 300 15.63 7.50 -18.87
N PHE A 301 15.30 8.78 -18.70
CA PHE A 301 15.53 9.51 -17.45
C PHE A 301 14.74 8.89 -16.29
N ASP A 302 13.44 8.63 -16.50
CA ASP A 302 12.60 7.99 -15.48
C ASP A 302 13.09 6.58 -15.14
N ARG A 303 13.47 5.78 -16.16
CA ARG A 303 14.02 4.42 -15.97
C ARG A 303 15.27 4.43 -15.10
N VAL A 304 16.25 5.26 -15.46
CA VAL A 304 17.52 5.38 -14.72
C VAL A 304 17.28 5.90 -13.30
N GLY A 305 16.40 6.90 -13.13
CA GLY A 305 16.06 7.44 -11.82
C GLY A 305 15.41 6.41 -10.90
N LEU A 306 14.46 5.62 -11.40
CA LEU A 306 13.81 4.54 -10.63
C LEU A 306 14.80 3.42 -10.26
N VAL A 307 15.70 3.02 -11.18
CA VAL A 307 16.79 2.09 -10.84
C VAL A 307 17.68 2.68 -9.74
N GLY A 308 18.00 3.97 -9.81
CA GLY A 308 18.72 4.68 -8.76
C GLY A 308 17.99 4.64 -7.42
N PHE A 309 16.67 4.87 -7.40
CA PHE A 309 15.86 4.74 -6.18
C PHE A 309 15.83 3.32 -5.64
N ALA A 310 15.73 2.30 -6.50
CA ALA A 310 15.79 0.89 -6.08
C ALA A 310 17.11 0.57 -5.38
N VAL A 311 18.25 1.03 -5.92
CA VAL A 311 19.57 0.84 -5.31
C VAL A 311 19.68 1.58 -3.99
N LEU A 312 19.30 2.87 -3.94
CA LEU A 312 19.34 3.68 -2.72
C LEU A 312 18.48 3.04 -1.63
N MET A 313 17.28 2.58 -1.97
CA MET A 313 16.37 1.93 -1.05
C MET A 313 16.92 0.62 -0.51
N ALA A 314 17.51 -0.22 -1.37
CA ALA A 314 18.19 -1.45 -0.94
C ALA A 314 19.31 -1.13 0.07
N LEU A 315 20.12 -0.10 -0.17
CA LEU A 315 21.16 0.35 0.76
C LEU A 315 20.57 0.82 2.10
N LEU A 316 19.54 1.67 2.08
CA LEU A 316 18.87 2.16 3.29
C LEU A 316 18.26 1.01 4.12
N LEU A 317 17.70 0.01 3.46
CA LEU A 317 17.13 -1.18 4.10
C LEU A 317 18.22 -2.08 4.71
N VAL A 318 19.36 -2.26 4.04
CA VAL A 318 20.52 -2.95 4.62
C VAL A 318 21.02 -2.23 5.87
N LEU A 319 21.12 -0.90 5.83
CA LEU A 319 21.50 -0.10 7.01
C LEU A 319 20.46 -0.23 8.14
N LEU A 320 19.17 -0.25 7.80
CA LEU A 320 18.09 -0.46 8.76
C LEU A 320 18.15 -1.86 9.39
N GLY A 321 18.41 -2.89 8.59
CA GLY A 321 18.59 -4.28 9.05
C GLY A 321 19.75 -4.41 10.02
N ARG A 322 20.93 -3.87 9.68
CA ARG A 322 22.10 -3.83 10.57
C ARG A 322 21.80 -3.10 11.88
N ARG A 323 21.04 -2.00 11.82
CA ARG A 323 20.60 -1.27 13.02
C ARG A 323 19.64 -2.09 13.86
N ALA A 324 18.75 -2.86 13.25
CA ALA A 324 17.80 -3.72 13.94
C ALA A 324 18.52 -4.85 14.68
N GLU A 325 19.50 -5.50 14.05
CA GLU A 325 20.30 -6.57 14.66
C GLU A 325 21.09 -6.08 15.88
N ARG A 326 21.70 -4.90 15.79
CA ARG A 326 22.45 -4.29 16.91
C ARG A 326 21.60 -3.95 18.14
N ARG A 327 20.27 -3.86 18.01
CA ARG A 327 19.37 -3.62 19.15
C ARG A 327 19.16 -4.85 20.03
N PHE A 328 19.47 -6.05 19.52
CA PHE A 328 19.27 -7.33 20.22
C PHE A 328 20.54 -7.90 20.83
N VAL A 329 21.70 -7.25 20.67
CA VAL A 329 22.93 -7.62 21.37
C VAL A 329 22.88 -6.97 22.76
N PRO A 330 22.84 -7.74 23.86
CA PRO A 330 22.97 -7.16 25.20
C PRO A 330 24.29 -6.38 25.27
N SER A 331 24.23 -5.17 25.79
CA SER A 331 25.43 -4.45 26.20
C SER A 331 26.04 -5.27 27.34
N GLY A 332 27.11 -6.02 27.03
CA GLY A 332 27.96 -6.63 28.06
C GLY A 332 28.68 -5.55 28.86
#